data_AF-A0ABC9Z2K7-F1
#
_entry.id   AF-A0ABC9Z2K7-F1
#
_cell.length_a   1.000
_cell.length_b   1.000
_cell.length_c   1.000
_cell.angle_alpha   90.00
_cell.angle_beta   90.00
_cell.angle_gamma   90.00
#
_symmetry.space_group_name_H-M   'P 1'
#
loop_
_entity.id
_entity.type
_entity.pdbx_description
1 polymer ?
#
loop_
_entity_poly.entity_id
_entity_poly.type
_entity_poly.pdbx_seq_one_letter_code
_entity_poly.pdbx_strand_id
1 'polypeptide(L)'
;MDGKALSAKFETTCAQQGGNLALALTDQNNSTYGTLTASATITGTDTVQAVGIAGTKGGTNGQPYALGFGNGMPGGSAKMTKSGNTYTVTGEGVGGMDMSNPMAGPKTEKFEIVFACSTVVGG
;
A
#
# COMPACT_ATOMS: atom_id res chain seq x y z
N MET A 1 -4.49 1.81 8.29
CA MET A 1 -3.07 2.05 8.63
C MET A 1 -2.96 2.03 10.14
N ASP A 2 -1.99 1.30 10.71
CA ASP A 2 -1.81 1.16 12.17
C ASP A 2 -3.07 0.74 12.94
N GLY A 3 -3.86 -0.16 12.35
CA GLY A 3 -5.12 -0.63 12.93
C GLY A 3 -6.28 0.40 12.87
N LYS A 4 -6.06 1.60 12.33
CA LYS A 4 -7.14 2.56 12.04
C LYS A 4 -7.62 2.38 10.62
N ALA A 5 -8.93 2.11 10.49
CA ALA A 5 -9.60 2.10 9.19
C ALA A 5 -9.59 3.52 8.62
N LEU A 6 -9.14 3.65 7.38
CA LEU A 6 -9.21 4.89 6.63
C LEU A 6 -10.24 4.70 5.52
N SER A 7 -11.38 5.38 5.67
CA SER A 7 -12.37 5.47 4.60
C SER A 7 -12.07 6.71 3.77
N ALA A 8 -11.72 6.52 2.50
CA ALA A 8 -11.36 7.58 1.56
C ALA A 8 -12.02 7.34 0.20
N LYS A 9 -12.11 8.39 -0.61
CA LYS A 9 -12.66 8.32 -1.96
C LYS A 9 -11.54 7.98 -2.94
N PHE A 10 -11.28 6.70 -3.09
CA PHE A 10 -10.21 6.24 -3.96
C PHE A 10 -10.68 6.06 -5.41
N GLU A 11 -9.88 6.58 -6.33
CA GLU A 11 -9.88 6.12 -7.73
C GLU A 11 -9.03 4.85 -7.81
N THR A 12 -9.64 3.76 -8.30
CA THR A 12 -8.97 2.46 -8.43
C THR A 12 -8.51 2.24 -9.86
N THR A 13 -7.23 1.88 -10.04
CA THR A 13 -6.68 1.42 -11.31
C THR A 13 -6.13 0.01 -11.14
N CYS A 14 -6.54 -0.89 -12.04
CA CYS A 14 -6.05 -2.27 -12.07
C CYS A 14 -5.60 -2.60 -13.50
N ALA A 15 -4.36 -3.04 -13.65
CA ALA A 15 -3.77 -3.35 -14.95
C ALA A 15 -2.99 -4.66 -14.89
N GLN A 16 -3.13 -5.50 -15.91
CA GLN A 16 -2.44 -6.77 -16.02
C GLN A 16 -1.57 -6.80 -17.28
N GLN A 17 -0.30 -7.17 -17.12
CA GLN A 17 0.64 -7.32 -18.24
C GLN A 17 1.72 -8.33 -17.88
N GLY A 18 2.00 -9.27 -18.79
CA GLY A 18 3.14 -10.19 -18.66
C GLY A 18 3.11 -11.07 -17.40
N GLY A 19 1.91 -11.43 -16.90
CA GLY A 19 1.76 -12.21 -15.67
C GLY A 19 1.82 -11.40 -14.38
N ASN A 20 1.96 -10.08 -14.48
CA ASN A 20 1.94 -9.15 -13.35
C ASN A 20 0.62 -8.38 -13.32
N LEU A 21 0.04 -8.26 -12.13
CA LEU A 21 -1.11 -7.42 -11.85
C LEU A 21 -0.67 -6.22 -11.01
N ALA A 22 -0.81 -5.02 -11.56
CA ALA A 22 -0.61 -3.77 -10.88
C ALA A 22 -1.95 -3.23 -10.37
N LEU A 23 -1.99 -2.90 -9.09
CA LEU A 23 -3.15 -2.33 -8.39
C LEU A 23 -2.76 -0.96 -7.84
N ALA A 24 -3.62 0.03 -8.00
CA ALA A 24 -3.41 1.37 -7.47
C ALA A 24 -4.73 1.98 -6.98
N LEU A 25 -4.64 2.74 -5.89
CA LEU A 25 -5.67 3.60 -5.31
C LEU A 25 -5.09 4.99 -5.19
N THR A 26 -5.87 6.02 -5.56
CA THR A 26 -5.51 7.43 -5.34
C THR A 26 -6.67 8.18 -4.74
N ASP A 27 -6.44 8.87 -3.63
CA ASP A 27 -7.32 9.89 -3.05
C ASP A 27 -6.56 11.21 -3.05
N GLN A 28 -6.90 12.10 -3.99
CA GLN A 28 -6.18 13.36 -4.16
C GLN A 28 -6.42 14.37 -3.04
N ASN A 29 -7.53 14.23 -2.31
CA ASN A 29 -8.03 15.23 -1.37
C ASN A 29 -8.22 14.65 0.04
N ASN A 30 -7.36 13.72 0.45
CA ASN A 30 -7.43 13.13 1.77
C ASN A 30 -7.12 14.19 2.85
N SER A 31 -8.02 14.41 3.80
CA SER A 31 -7.85 15.42 4.84
C SER A 31 -6.66 15.16 5.77
N THR A 32 -6.27 13.90 5.93
CA THR A 32 -5.21 13.50 6.85
C THR A 32 -3.86 13.39 6.13
N TYR A 33 -3.87 12.81 4.92
CA TYR A 33 -2.66 12.43 4.19
C TYR A 33 -2.38 13.32 2.96
N GLY A 34 -3.23 14.30 2.67
CA GLY A 34 -3.19 15.12 1.45
C GLY A 34 -3.48 14.26 0.22
N THR A 35 -2.61 14.27 -0.79
CA THR A 35 -2.68 13.24 -1.84
C THR A 35 -2.18 11.92 -1.28
N LEU A 36 -3.11 10.97 -1.14
CA LEU A 36 -2.86 9.62 -0.64
C LEU A 36 -2.90 8.62 -1.78
N THR A 37 -1.87 7.81 -1.91
CA THR A 37 -1.81 6.70 -2.86
C THR A 37 -1.51 5.39 -2.13
N ALA A 38 -2.07 4.31 -2.65
CA ALA A 38 -1.72 2.96 -2.26
C ALA A 38 -1.57 2.10 -3.52
N SER A 39 -0.54 1.27 -3.60
CA SER A 39 -0.30 0.41 -4.75
C SER A 39 0.21 -0.95 -4.32
N ALA A 40 -0.08 -1.95 -5.14
CA ALA A 40 0.45 -3.29 -4.98
C ALA A 40 0.78 -3.91 -6.34
N THR A 41 1.87 -4.65 -6.40
CA THR A 41 2.23 -5.47 -7.56
C THR A 41 2.15 -6.93 -7.17
N ILE A 42 1.38 -7.70 -7.93
CA ILE A 42 1.18 -9.13 -7.73
C ILE A 42 1.74 -9.87 -8.94
N THR A 43 2.48 -10.94 -8.72
CA THR A 43 2.96 -11.85 -9.78
C THR A 43 2.29 -13.20 -9.65
N GLY A 44 1.99 -13.83 -10.79
CA GLY A 44 1.26 -15.09 -10.79
C GLY A 44 -0.17 -14.87 -10.27
N THR A 45 -0.61 -15.74 -9.36
CA THR A 45 -1.99 -15.73 -8.84
C THR A 45 -2.15 -14.96 -7.53
N ASP A 46 -1.12 -14.91 -6.69
CA ASP A 46 -1.25 -14.54 -5.27
C ASP A 46 0.04 -13.97 -4.65
N THR A 47 1.17 -13.95 -5.37
CA THR A 47 2.44 -13.49 -4.79
C THR A 47 2.51 -11.97 -4.81
N VAL A 48 2.50 -11.35 -3.64
CA VAL A 48 2.71 -9.90 -3.49
C VAL A 48 4.19 -9.58 -3.62
N GLN A 49 4.57 -8.83 -4.64
CA GLN A 49 5.96 -8.44 -4.89
C GLN A 49 6.33 -7.11 -4.24
N ALA A 50 5.41 -6.16 -4.26
CA ALA A 50 5.63 -4.85 -3.68
C ALA A 50 4.31 -4.24 -3.22
N VAL A 51 4.38 -3.45 -2.15
CA VAL A 51 3.31 -2.56 -1.71
C VAL A 51 3.91 -1.20 -1.43
N GLY A 52 3.25 -0.14 -1.88
CA GLY A 52 3.59 1.23 -1.54
C GLY A 52 2.37 1.96 -1.02
N ILE A 53 2.52 2.69 0.08
CA ILE A 53 1.51 3.63 0.56
C ILE A 53 2.22 4.95 0.79
N ALA A 54 1.72 6.02 0.17
CA ALA A 54 2.34 7.32 0.28
C ALA A 54 1.28 8.40 0.47
N GLY A 55 1.55 9.34 1.36
CA GLY A 55 0.75 10.53 1.58
C GLY A 55 1.66 11.75 1.52
N THR A 56 1.24 12.82 0.82
CA THR A 56 1.97 14.10 0.85
C THR A 56 2.09 14.71 2.25
N LYS A 57 1.26 14.26 3.20
CA LYS A 57 1.25 14.62 4.63
C LYS A 57 0.92 13.38 5.47
N GLY A 58 0.80 13.56 6.79
CA GLY A 58 0.30 12.52 7.71
C GLY A 58 1.36 11.55 8.23
N GLY A 59 2.63 11.76 7.87
CA GLY A 59 3.77 11.08 8.48
C GLY A 59 4.20 11.74 9.80
N THR A 60 5.15 11.09 10.47
CA THR A 60 5.69 11.54 11.75
C THR A 60 6.38 12.89 11.63
N ASN A 61 6.21 13.76 12.64
CA ASN A 61 6.85 15.08 12.70
C ASN A 61 6.57 15.98 11.48
N GLY A 62 5.37 15.86 10.88
CA GLY A 62 4.96 16.68 9.73
C GLY A 62 5.55 16.25 8.40
N GLN A 63 6.25 15.12 8.34
CA GLN A 63 6.76 14.55 7.10
C GLN A 63 5.64 13.92 6.24
N PRO A 64 5.89 13.69 4.94
CA PRO A 64 5.04 12.84 4.13
C PRO A 64 4.90 11.45 4.76
N TYR A 65 3.70 10.86 4.69
CA TYR A 65 3.51 9.47 5.04
C TYR A 65 4.14 8.57 3.97
N ALA A 66 4.88 7.56 4.38
CA ALA A 66 5.46 6.58 3.49
C ALA A 66 5.57 5.23 4.19
N LEU A 67 5.04 4.19 3.53
CA LEU A 67 5.13 2.80 3.95
C LEU A 67 5.39 1.94 2.73
N GLY A 68 6.39 1.07 2.79
CA GLY A 68 6.78 0.22 1.67
C GLY A 68 7.03 -1.22 2.07
N PHE A 69 6.62 -2.16 1.23
CA PHE A 69 7.02 -3.56 1.31
C PHE A 69 7.62 -3.98 -0.03
N GLY A 70 8.69 -4.78 0.01
CA GLY A 70 9.27 -5.46 -1.14
C GLY A 70 9.56 -6.92 -0.80
N ASN A 71 9.15 -7.85 -1.65
CA ASN A 71 9.38 -9.27 -1.44
C ASN A 71 10.90 -9.57 -1.46
N GLY A 72 11.37 -10.31 -0.44
CA GLY A 72 12.79 -10.61 -0.23
C GLY A 72 13.60 -9.49 0.45
N MET A 73 13.00 -8.32 0.71
CA MET A 73 13.64 -7.29 1.54
C MET A 73 13.37 -7.53 3.04
N PRO A 74 14.33 -7.20 3.93
CA PRO A 74 14.09 -7.27 5.36
C PRO A 74 13.03 -6.24 5.80
N GLY A 75 12.25 -6.58 6.81
CA GLY A 75 11.34 -5.63 7.48
C GLY A 75 9.86 -5.72 7.10
N GLY A 76 9.39 -6.82 6.52
CA GLY A 76 7.96 -6.98 6.28
C GLY A 76 7.56 -8.30 5.63
N SER A 77 6.25 -8.49 5.52
CA SER A 77 5.64 -9.59 4.76
C SER A 77 4.31 -9.11 4.20
N ALA A 78 3.88 -9.65 3.07
CA ALA A 78 2.56 -9.34 2.51
C ALA A 78 1.93 -10.58 1.90
N LYS A 79 0.61 -10.65 1.99
CA LYS A 79 -0.22 -11.68 1.37
C LYS A 79 -1.43 -11.03 0.71
N MET A 80 -1.94 -11.69 -0.32
CA MET A 80 -3.14 -11.25 -1.02
C MET A 80 -4.21 -12.33 -0.96
N THR A 81 -5.46 -11.90 -0.82
CA THR A 81 -6.64 -12.72 -1.05
C THR A 81 -7.51 -12.05 -2.10
N LYS A 82 -8.14 -12.84 -2.97
CA LYS A 82 -9.07 -12.37 -3.99
C LYS A 82 -10.46 -12.90 -3.70
N SER A 83 -11.46 -12.02 -3.76
CA SER A 83 -12.88 -12.37 -3.69
C SER A 83 -13.62 -11.66 -4.81
N GLY A 84 -14.00 -12.42 -5.86
CA GLY A 84 -14.57 -11.85 -7.08
C GLY A 84 -13.63 -10.85 -7.73
N ASN A 85 -14.05 -9.58 -7.76
CA ASN A 85 -13.30 -8.44 -8.33
C ASN A 85 -12.51 -7.64 -7.29
N THR A 86 -12.49 -8.11 -6.04
CA THR A 86 -11.85 -7.43 -4.92
C THR A 86 -10.55 -8.14 -4.54
N TYR A 87 -9.47 -7.38 -4.44
CA TYR A 87 -8.15 -7.84 -4.02
C TYR A 87 -7.82 -7.23 -2.66
N THR A 88 -7.65 -8.06 -1.64
CA THR A 88 -7.28 -7.62 -0.30
C THR A 88 -5.83 -7.96 -0.06
N VAL A 89 -5.00 -6.95 0.13
CA VAL A 89 -3.56 -7.09 0.42
C VAL A 89 -3.33 -6.72 1.88
N THR A 90 -2.81 -7.66 2.66
CA THR A 90 -2.51 -7.48 4.09
C THR A 90 -1.05 -7.77 4.36
N GLY A 91 -0.45 -7.02 5.27
CA GLY A 91 0.96 -7.20 5.55
C GLY A 91 1.55 -6.21 6.54
N GLU A 92 2.87 -6.23 6.58
CA GLU A 92 3.74 -5.30 7.30
C GLU A 92 4.72 -4.70 6.31
N GLY A 93 4.85 -3.38 6.34
CA GLY A 93 5.80 -2.62 5.55
C GLY A 93 6.77 -1.86 6.43
N VAL A 94 7.85 -1.40 5.83
CA VAL A 94 8.84 -0.51 6.42
C VAL A 94 8.43 0.93 6.17
N GLY A 95 8.19 1.67 7.25
CA GLY A 95 7.73 3.05 7.24
C GLY A 95 8.87 4.07 7.36
N GLY A 96 8.49 5.33 7.52
CA GLY A 96 9.43 6.43 7.73
C GLY A 96 10.32 6.25 8.98
N MET A 97 11.50 6.87 8.96
CA MET A 97 12.39 6.87 10.13
C MET A 97 11.81 7.70 11.27
N ASP A 98 11.96 7.19 12.49
CA ASP A 98 11.66 7.95 13.69
C ASP A 98 12.79 8.95 13.96
N MET A 99 12.58 10.21 13.57
CA MET A 99 13.54 11.29 13.80
C MET A 99 13.76 11.61 15.30
N SER A 100 12.85 11.19 16.18
CA SER A 100 13.05 11.32 17.63
C SER A 100 14.01 10.25 18.19
N ASN A 101 14.19 9.14 17.47
CA ASN A 101 15.17 8.11 17.78
C ASN A 101 15.77 7.50 16.49
N PRO A 102 16.71 8.19 15.83
CA PRO A 102 17.30 7.74 14.57
C PRO A 102 18.02 6.38 14.65
N MET A 103 18.40 5.96 15.86
CA MET A 103 19.05 4.67 16.12
C MET A 103 18.07 3.50 16.20
N ALA A 104 16.76 3.74 16.30
CA ALA A 104 15.74 2.69 16.27
C ALA A 104 15.60 2.02 14.89
N GLY A 105 16.16 2.63 13.84
CA GLY A 105 15.95 2.20 12.47
C GLY A 105 14.53 2.51 11.98
N PRO A 106 14.20 2.07 10.76
CA PRO A 106 12.86 2.27 10.21
C PRO A 106 11.85 1.38 10.92
N LYS A 107 10.67 1.94 11.22
CA LYS A 107 9.60 1.21 11.92
C LYS A 107 8.85 0.31 10.95
N THR A 108 8.42 -0.85 11.43
CA THR A 108 7.45 -1.67 10.70
C THR A 108 6.03 -1.29 11.09
N GLU A 109 5.16 -1.13 10.10
CA GLU A 109 3.75 -0.79 10.30
C GLU A 109 2.85 -1.80 9.55
N LYS A 110 1.73 -2.14 10.18
CA LYS A 110 0.73 -3.04 9.60
C LYS A 110 -0.17 -2.28 8.63
N PHE A 111 -0.43 -2.90 7.49
CA PHE A 111 -1.36 -2.39 6.50
C PHE A 111 -2.37 -3.45 6.05
N GLU A 112 -3.53 -2.95 5.63
CA GLU A 112 -4.56 -3.67 4.91
C GLU A 112 -5.11 -2.72 3.84
N ILE A 113 -5.08 -3.17 2.58
CA ILE A 113 -5.54 -2.41 1.43
C ILE A 113 -6.52 -3.26 0.66
N VAL A 114 -7.68 -2.69 0.34
CA VAL A 114 -8.74 -3.35 -0.43
C VAL A 114 -8.88 -2.64 -1.77
N PHE A 115 -8.53 -3.32 -2.85
CA PHE A 115 -8.66 -2.83 -4.21
C PHE A 115 -9.91 -3.44 -4.85
N ALA A 116 -10.92 -2.61 -5.13
CA ALA A 116 -12.10 -3.03 -5.87
C ALA A 116 -11.91 -2.72 -7.36
N CYS A 117 -11.53 -3.73 -8.15
CA CYS A 117 -11.29 -3.58 -9.58
C CYS A 117 -12.59 -3.83 -10.38
N SER A 118 -13.32 -2.77 -10.71
CA SER A 118 -14.47 -2.88 -11.63
C SER A 118 -14.05 -3.35 -13.02
N THR A 119 -12.81 -3.06 -13.42
CA THR A 119 -12.22 -3.45 -14.71
C THR A 119 -10.72 -3.67 -14.54
N VAL A 120 -10.14 -4.64 -15.24
CA VAL A 120 -8.69 -4.86 -15.30
C VAL A 120 -8.23 -4.57 -16.71
N VAL A 121 -7.39 -3.57 -16.89
CA VAL A 121 -6.85 -3.20 -18.20
C VAL A 121 -5.83 -4.26 -18.64
N GLY A 122 -6.03 -4.87 -19.80
CA GLY A 122 -5.12 -5.89 -20.35
C GLY A 122 -5.27 -7.29 -19.75
N GLY A 123 -6.30 -7.52 -18.92
CA GLY A 123 -6.67 -8.83 -18.38
C GLY A 123 -7.80 -9.51 -19.13
#